data_AF-K0SVA1-F1
#
_entry.id   AF-K0SVA1-F1
#
_cell.length_a   1.000
_cell.length_b   1.000
_cell.length_c   1.000
_cell.angle_alpha   90.00
_cell.angle_beta   90.00
_cell.angle_gamma   90.00
#
_symmetry.space_group_name_H-M   'P 1'
#
loop_
_entity.id
_entity.type
_entity.pdbx_description
1 polymer ?
#
loop_
_entity_poly.entity_id
_entity_poly.type
_entity_poly.pdbx_seq_one_letter_code
_entity_poly.pdbx_strand_id
1 'polypeptide(L)'
;APPARRWNVYTDESSGRRYYSDGTTVTWVRPPELGPDDAGSAGTAPSAQAAAGTAPSSTPKRPSSLRPSSIGGADGDGGGQRKKKKVTLSLYSSRAEAVAAFKGLLLAKDVAPTTKWNDVVRLCGDDARWEACTTAGERKQALAEYQTRRANELRDVKRQERARAKEAYQKMLNDILGPAADGKDGKGLGTKKKFVPGSSRFGDVRDSLSKDDRFHAVDDEETREELYYEFVEELRKREERTRRGRIREAKEGFVAFLRSREGDGKLTFASTWSSFLGSLDATERSDTRFVTSGLMSDTDRQVYFSDHVIELQNAEDEKRRRIRDARRRAEKAQRDAFREMLRDMAKSGHVVPQSRWSAVEDKIVSGTGEGDGRGGPGKSDAILRGVQEQGREVARELFEDFVYDWRESYRRDRSDLSRAWERRAKGVELDPSLTAEEFGRVLLEICASDSGLYGEIRRMGSGEGGNPVSSVRLYFDELKGDSGGGAVRGGSRRDEESSEDEGEIKEDEAES
;
A
#
# COMPACT_ATOMS: atom_id res chain seq x y z
N ALA A 1 14.53 -19.58 10.12
CA ALA A 1 14.21 -20.88 10.76
C ALA A 1 14.82 -20.91 12.15
N PRO A 2 14.16 -21.49 13.18
CA PRO A 2 14.80 -21.76 14.46
C PRO A 2 15.94 -22.80 14.27
N PRO A 3 16.98 -22.80 15.13
CA PRO A 3 18.07 -23.77 15.03
C PRO A 3 17.53 -25.20 15.24
N ALA A 4 17.99 -26.14 14.42
CA ALA A 4 17.59 -27.54 14.49
C ALA A 4 17.94 -28.13 15.86
N ARG A 5 16.94 -28.73 16.53
CA ARG A 5 17.11 -29.37 17.84
C ARG A 5 17.98 -30.62 17.66
N ARG A 6 19.10 -30.69 18.39
CA ARG A 6 19.97 -31.87 18.38
C ARG A 6 19.38 -32.93 19.30
N TRP A 7 18.67 -33.89 18.71
CA TRP A 7 18.10 -35.02 19.44
C TRP A 7 19.12 -36.14 19.62
N ASN A 8 19.39 -36.49 20.87
CA ASN A 8 20.16 -37.66 21.25
C ASN A 8 19.22 -38.86 21.46
N VAL A 9 19.67 -40.06 21.07
CA VAL A 9 18.96 -41.32 21.29
C VAL A 9 19.59 -42.04 22.47
N TYR A 10 18.77 -42.44 23.44
CA TYR A 10 19.19 -43.20 24.61
C TYR A 10 18.38 -44.50 24.67
N THR A 11 18.98 -45.56 25.21
CA THR A 11 18.27 -46.82 25.46
C THR A 11 18.05 -46.96 26.95
N ASP A 12 16.81 -47.26 27.35
CA ASP A 12 16.49 -47.58 28.72
C ASP A 12 16.86 -49.04 29.04
N GLU A 13 17.98 -49.23 29.72
CA GLU A 13 18.45 -50.52 30.24
C GLU A 13 17.43 -51.30 31.10
N SER A 14 16.44 -50.63 31.69
CA SER A 14 15.41 -51.29 32.52
C SER A 14 14.21 -51.82 31.75
N SER A 15 13.93 -51.29 30.55
CA SER A 15 12.77 -51.68 29.70
C SER A 15 13.14 -52.10 28.28
N GLY A 16 14.41 -51.96 27.88
CA GLY A 16 14.92 -52.19 26.53
C GLY A 16 14.48 -51.15 25.48
N ARG A 17 13.70 -50.13 25.86
CA ARG A 17 13.09 -49.18 24.92
C ARG A 17 14.01 -47.99 24.62
N ARG A 18 14.00 -47.49 23.38
CA ARG A 18 14.70 -46.25 23.00
C ARG A 18 13.86 -45.02 23.35
N TYR A 19 14.45 -44.03 24.01
CA TYR A 19 13.89 -42.69 24.22
C TYR A 19 14.78 -41.62 23.61
N TYR A 20 14.17 -40.49 23.22
CA TYR A 20 14.81 -39.41 22.50
C TYR A 20 14.80 -38.14 23.35
N SER A 21 15.90 -37.37 23.35
CA SER A 21 15.95 -36.07 24.04
C SER A 21 16.82 -35.03 23.36
N ASP A 22 16.31 -33.81 23.25
CA ASP A 22 17.04 -32.62 22.80
C ASP A 22 17.69 -31.82 23.96
N GLY A 23 17.85 -32.44 25.13
CA GLY A 23 18.33 -31.80 26.36
C GLY A 23 17.29 -30.94 27.10
N THR A 24 16.17 -30.60 26.46
CA THR A 24 15.05 -29.87 27.09
C THR A 24 13.85 -30.79 27.31
N THR A 25 13.57 -31.61 26.31
CA THR A 25 12.41 -32.50 26.16
C THR A 25 12.85 -33.95 26.14
N VAL A 26 11.99 -34.87 26.56
CA VAL A 26 12.21 -36.32 26.44
C VAL A 26 10.93 -36.99 25.93
N THR A 27 11.04 -37.93 25.00
CA THR A 27 9.90 -38.66 24.41
C THR A 27 10.23 -40.12 24.11
N TRP A 28 9.24 -41.02 24.24
CA TRP A 28 9.29 -42.38 23.71
C TRP A 28 9.11 -42.42 22.19
N VAL A 29 8.29 -41.51 21.66
CA VAL A 29 8.05 -41.37 20.22
C VAL A 29 9.26 -40.68 19.59
N ARG A 30 9.76 -41.23 18.47
CA ARG A 30 10.85 -40.63 17.69
C ARG A 30 10.39 -39.29 17.09
N PRO A 31 11.09 -38.18 17.39
CA PRO A 31 10.84 -36.89 16.74
C PRO A 31 10.93 -36.98 15.21
N PRO A 32 10.01 -36.34 14.45
CA PRO A 32 10.04 -36.37 12.98
C PRO A 32 11.28 -35.69 12.39
N GLU A 33 11.94 -34.82 13.18
CA GLU A 33 13.19 -34.14 12.85
C GLU A 33 14.41 -35.09 12.69
N LEU A 34 14.28 -36.36 13.09
CA LEU A 34 15.33 -37.38 12.98
C LEU A 34 15.25 -38.24 11.70
N GLY A 35 14.25 -38.05 10.83
CA GLY A 35 14.02 -38.92 9.65
C GLY A 35 13.55 -40.36 10.01
N PRO A 36 13.39 -41.25 9.02
CA PRO A 36 13.09 -42.68 9.24
C PRO A 36 14.29 -43.50 9.75
N ASP A 37 14.07 -44.74 10.20
CA ASP A 37 15.12 -45.71 10.59
C ASP A 37 15.43 -46.61 9.39
N ASP A 38 16.62 -46.49 8.80
CA ASP A 38 17.15 -47.55 7.93
C ASP A 38 17.59 -48.74 8.80
N ALA A 39 16.92 -49.87 8.62
CA ALA A 39 17.16 -51.06 9.41
C ALA A 39 18.44 -51.80 8.96
N GLY A 40 19.56 -51.50 9.60
CA GLY A 40 20.74 -52.39 9.57
C GLY A 40 22.11 -51.72 9.62
N SER A 41 22.66 -51.55 10.83
CA SER A 41 24.10 -51.67 11.04
C SER A 41 24.43 -51.94 12.52
N ALA A 42 25.42 -52.79 12.76
CA ALA A 42 26.00 -53.04 14.09
C ALA A 42 27.38 -52.39 14.18
N GLY A 43 27.75 -51.92 15.37
CA GLY A 43 29.00 -51.15 15.60
C GLY A 43 28.80 -49.64 15.38
N THR A 44 29.51 -48.74 16.08
CA THR A 44 30.77 -48.92 16.81
C THR A 44 30.88 -47.90 17.95
N ALA A 45 31.47 -48.26 19.08
CA ALA A 45 31.78 -47.32 20.17
C ALA A 45 33.08 -46.54 19.88
N PRO A 46 33.14 -45.20 20.07
CA PRO A 46 34.37 -44.44 19.89
C PRO A 46 35.24 -44.47 21.16
N SER A 47 36.44 -45.03 21.03
CA SER A 47 37.53 -44.88 22.00
C SER A 47 38.17 -43.49 21.90
N ALA A 48 38.67 -42.96 23.01
CA ALA A 48 39.43 -41.72 23.06
C ALA A 48 40.87 -41.97 23.55
N GLN A 49 41.85 -41.47 22.81
CA GLN A 49 43.23 -41.26 23.29
C GLN A 49 43.77 -39.90 22.82
N ALA A 50 44.83 -39.44 23.49
CA ALA A 50 45.13 -38.02 23.66
C ALA A 50 46.41 -37.54 22.95
N ALA A 51 46.45 -36.23 22.66
CA ALA A 51 47.64 -35.35 22.73
C ALA A 51 47.13 -33.89 22.56
N ALA A 52 47.18 -33.03 23.58
CA ALA A 52 48.33 -32.22 24.03
C ALA A 52 48.65 -31.02 23.10
N GLY A 53 48.46 -29.80 23.59
CA GLY A 53 48.68 -28.55 22.82
C GLY A 53 48.29 -27.25 23.53
N THR A 54 49.13 -26.83 24.48
CA THR A 54 49.51 -25.46 24.93
C THR A 54 48.55 -24.25 24.84
N ALA A 55 48.58 -23.43 25.91
CA ALA A 55 47.96 -22.10 26.11
C ALA A 55 48.60 -20.97 25.21
N PRO A 56 48.24 -19.65 25.26
CA PRO A 56 47.46 -18.95 26.30
C PRO A 56 46.51 -17.78 25.90
N SER A 57 45.75 -17.33 26.92
CA SER A 57 45.30 -15.94 27.22
C SER A 57 44.65 -15.03 26.16
N SER A 58 43.41 -14.60 26.43
CA SER A 58 43.11 -13.18 26.65
C SER A 58 41.79 -12.95 27.42
N THR A 59 41.82 -11.99 28.35
CA THR A 59 40.67 -11.39 29.07
C THR A 59 40.17 -10.16 28.29
N PRO A 60 39.25 -9.29 28.79
CA PRO A 60 38.12 -9.42 29.72
C PRO A 60 36.81 -8.73 29.20
N LYS A 61 35.69 -8.81 29.96
CA LYS A 61 34.90 -7.66 30.52
C LYS A 61 33.37 -7.92 30.69
N ARG A 62 32.93 -7.59 31.93
CA ARG A 62 31.67 -6.98 32.45
C ARG A 62 30.63 -6.40 31.46
N PRO A 63 29.38 -6.06 31.89
CA PRO A 63 28.85 -5.91 33.27
C PRO A 63 27.62 -6.82 33.56
N SER A 64 27.26 -7.23 34.79
CA SER A 64 27.01 -6.57 36.09
C SER A 64 25.68 -5.80 36.26
N SER A 65 24.76 -6.44 37.00
CA SER A 65 24.02 -5.94 38.20
C SER A 65 22.86 -4.95 37.98
N LEU A 66 21.81 -4.85 38.84
CA LEU A 66 21.68 -4.91 40.32
C LEU A 66 20.35 -5.65 40.71
N ARG A 67 20.09 -6.28 41.88
CA ARG A 67 20.22 -5.95 43.33
C ARG A 67 19.39 -4.73 43.79
N PRO A 68 18.97 -4.61 45.09
CA PRO A 68 19.18 -5.46 46.28
C PRO A 68 17.84 -5.91 46.97
N SER A 69 17.82 -6.59 48.14
CA SER A 69 17.97 -6.04 49.51
C SER A 69 18.36 -7.11 50.56
N SER A 70 18.72 -6.67 51.78
CA SER A 70 19.58 -7.39 52.75
C SER A 70 19.13 -7.33 54.24
N ILE A 71 19.99 -7.92 55.11
CA ILE A 71 19.93 -8.08 56.60
C ILE A 71 19.17 -9.35 57.01
N GLY A 72 19.57 -10.19 57.98
CA GLY A 72 20.78 -10.33 58.86
C GLY A 72 20.55 -11.54 59.80
N GLY A 73 21.46 -12.08 60.63
CA GLY A 73 22.89 -11.88 60.97
C GLY A 73 23.39 -13.08 61.83
N ALA A 74 24.70 -13.12 62.14
CA ALA A 74 25.46 -13.78 63.25
C ALA A 74 24.80 -14.88 64.15
N ASP A 75 25.43 -15.97 64.60
CA ASP A 75 26.78 -16.59 64.45
C ASP A 75 26.71 -18.02 65.11
N GLY A 76 27.72 -18.92 65.20
CA GLY A 76 29.12 -18.95 64.76
C GLY A 76 29.88 -20.20 65.31
N ASP A 77 31.09 -20.48 64.77
CA ASP A 77 32.11 -21.51 65.13
C ASP A 77 31.78 -23.04 65.15
N GLY A 78 32.81 -23.85 64.87
CA GLY A 78 33.00 -25.16 65.51
C GLY A 78 32.78 -26.45 64.67
N GLY A 79 33.88 -27.10 64.27
CA GLY A 79 33.91 -28.59 64.13
C GLY A 79 33.84 -29.18 62.72
N GLY A 80 35.00 -29.43 62.10
CA GLY A 80 35.08 -30.15 60.83
C GLY A 80 35.06 -31.68 60.96
N GLN A 81 34.38 -32.36 60.03
CA GLN A 81 34.74 -33.74 59.63
C GLN A 81 34.68 -33.90 58.11
N ARG A 82 35.83 -34.21 57.52
CA ARG A 82 35.98 -34.53 56.08
C ARG A 82 35.30 -35.86 55.76
N LYS A 83 33.98 -35.86 55.52
CA LYS A 83 33.32 -37.02 54.88
C LYS A 83 33.80 -37.11 53.44
N LYS A 84 34.42 -38.25 53.11
CA LYS A 84 35.04 -38.54 51.81
C LYS A 84 34.03 -38.30 50.69
N LYS A 85 34.39 -37.49 49.69
CA LYS A 85 33.65 -37.43 48.42
C LYS A 85 33.73 -38.82 47.78
N LYS A 86 32.65 -39.59 47.86
CA LYS A 86 32.45 -40.75 47.00
C LYS A 86 32.20 -40.17 45.61
N VAL A 87 33.23 -40.18 44.76
CA VAL A 87 33.08 -39.79 43.36
C VAL A 87 32.24 -40.87 42.70
N THR A 88 30.92 -40.66 42.65
CA THR A 88 30.10 -41.30 41.64
C THR A 88 30.55 -40.73 40.30
N LEU A 89 31.03 -41.61 39.42
CA LEU A 89 31.28 -41.25 38.03
C LEU A 89 29.95 -40.72 37.48
N SER A 90 29.93 -39.47 37.02
CA SER A 90 28.79 -38.98 36.23
C SER A 90 28.78 -39.79 34.94
N LEU A 91 27.84 -40.73 34.79
CA LEU A 91 27.67 -41.50 33.57
C LEU A 91 27.32 -40.63 32.35
N TYR A 92 26.97 -39.36 32.59
CA TYR A 92 26.55 -38.41 31.57
C TYR A 92 27.61 -37.32 31.39
N SER A 93 27.90 -37.00 30.13
CA SER A 93 28.97 -36.10 29.69
C SER A 93 28.61 -34.62 29.87
N SER A 94 27.32 -34.30 30.03
CA SER A 94 26.85 -32.92 30.27
C SER A 94 25.69 -32.82 31.27
N ARG A 95 25.52 -31.64 31.86
CA ARG A 95 24.38 -31.32 32.74
C ARG A 95 23.03 -31.48 32.04
N ALA A 96 22.95 -31.11 30.75
CA ALA A 96 21.73 -31.25 29.96
C ALA A 96 21.37 -32.73 29.71
N GLU A 97 22.38 -33.56 29.46
CA GLU A 97 22.24 -35.00 29.30
C GLU A 97 21.84 -35.70 30.60
N ALA A 98 22.39 -35.29 31.75
CA ALA A 98 21.96 -35.78 33.06
C ALA A 98 20.48 -35.45 33.35
N VAL A 99 20.04 -34.22 33.04
CA VAL A 99 18.63 -33.81 33.16
C VAL A 99 17.74 -34.56 32.17
N ALA A 100 18.23 -34.85 30.95
CA ALA A 100 17.53 -35.68 29.97
C ALA A 100 17.37 -37.14 30.46
N ALA A 101 18.41 -37.75 31.00
CA ALA A 101 18.35 -39.11 31.56
C ALA A 101 17.38 -39.19 32.75
N PHE A 102 17.37 -38.18 33.62
CA PHE A 102 16.41 -38.07 34.72
C PHE A 102 14.96 -37.90 34.22
N LYS A 103 14.72 -37.00 33.25
CA LYS A 103 13.39 -36.84 32.62
C LYS A 103 12.96 -38.10 31.85
N GLY A 104 13.91 -38.87 31.29
CA GLY A 104 13.66 -40.18 30.69
C GLY A 104 13.27 -41.25 31.70
N LEU A 105 13.90 -41.25 32.88
CA LEU A 105 13.48 -42.10 34.00
C LEU A 105 12.05 -41.79 34.46
N LEU A 106 11.69 -40.51 34.59
CA LEU A 106 10.30 -40.11 34.91
C LEU A 106 9.29 -40.62 33.87
N LEU A 107 9.67 -40.61 32.59
CA LEU A 107 8.85 -41.12 31.50
C LEU A 107 8.83 -42.67 31.42
N ALA A 108 9.85 -43.35 31.95
CA ALA A 108 9.94 -44.82 32.03
C ALA A 108 9.13 -45.41 33.18
N LYS A 109 9.10 -44.73 34.33
CA LYS A 109 8.27 -45.09 35.48
C LYS A 109 6.83 -44.54 35.38
N ASP A 110 6.45 -44.03 34.19
CA ASP A 110 5.19 -43.33 33.87
C ASP A 110 4.70 -42.38 34.99
N VAL A 111 5.60 -41.51 35.44
CA VAL A 111 5.28 -40.52 36.47
C VAL A 111 4.22 -39.57 35.93
N ALA A 112 3.08 -39.49 36.61
CA ALA A 112 1.98 -38.63 36.20
C ALA A 112 2.29 -37.15 36.50
N PRO A 113 1.67 -36.19 35.77
CA PRO A 113 1.81 -34.76 36.04
C PRO A 113 1.41 -34.34 37.47
N THR A 114 0.56 -35.14 38.12
CA THR A 114 0.02 -34.91 39.47
C THR A 114 0.78 -35.64 40.59
N THR A 115 1.78 -36.46 40.26
CA THR A 115 2.53 -37.26 41.26
C THR A 115 3.35 -36.34 42.18
N LYS A 116 3.25 -36.55 43.50
CA LYS A 116 3.94 -35.73 44.50
C LYS A 116 5.42 -36.12 44.58
N TRP A 117 6.28 -35.16 44.96
CA TRP A 117 7.74 -35.35 45.06
C TRP A 117 8.13 -36.62 45.83
N ASN A 118 7.53 -36.89 46.98
CA ASN A 118 7.86 -38.07 47.81
C ASN A 118 7.53 -39.40 47.11
N ASP A 119 6.45 -39.44 46.32
CA ASP A 119 6.10 -40.62 45.52
C ASP A 119 7.06 -40.80 44.34
N VAL A 120 7.54 -39.71 43.73
CA VAL A 120 8.59 -39.76 42.71
C VAL A 120 9.89 -40.32 43.29
N VAL A 121 10.30 -39.87 44.49
CA VAL A 121 11.47 -40.43 45.21
C VAL A 121 11.30 -41.92 45.45
N ARG A 122 10.11 -42.38 45.87
CA ARG A 122 9.83 -43.81 46.10
C ARG A 122 9.79 -44.64 44.81
N LEU A 123 9.33 -44.09 43.69
CA LEU A 123 9.22 -44.79 42.41
C LEU A 123 10.53 -44.84 41.61
N CYS A 124 11.39 -43.84 41.80
CA CYS A 124 12.58 -43.63 40.99
C CYS A 124 13.89 -43.79 41.78
N GLY A 125 13.86 -43.78 43.12
CA GLY A 125 15.05 -43.65 43.98
C GLY A 125 16.09 -44.78 43.88
N ASP A 126 15.64 -46.00 43.55
CA ASP A 126 16.51 -47.18 43.40
C ASP A 126 17.14 -47.28 42.00
N ASP A 127 16.79 -46.38 41.07
CA ASP A 127 17.24 -46.43 39.68
C ASP A 127 18.60 -45.75 39.49
N ALA A 128 19.49 -46.33 38.69
CA ALA A 128 20.82 -45.76 38.42
C ALA A 128 20.76 -44.34 37.82
N ARG A 129 19.68 -43.98 37.12
CA ARG A 129 19.48 -42.63 36.53
C ARG A 129 18.94 -41.61 37.52
N TRP A 130 18.53 -42.02 38.72
CA TRP A 130 18.16 -41.11 39.81
C TRP A 130 19.33 -40.23 40.25
N GLU A 131 20.53 -40.82 40.31
CA GLU A 131 21.77 -40.14 40.68
C GLU A 131 22.41 -39.36 39.50
N ALA A 132 21.79 -39.35 38.32
CA ALA A 132 22.24 -38.54 37.18
C ALA A 132 22.28 -37.03 37.52
N CYS A 133 21.21 -36.52 38.13
CA CYS A 133 21.14 -35.15 38.63
C CYS A 133 21.75 -35.07 40.02
N THR A 134 22.85 -34.34 40.21
CA THR A 134 23.62 -34.35 41.47
C THR A 134 22.86 -33.79 42.67
N THR A 135 21.94 -32.84 42.48
CA THR A 135 21.21 -32.20 43.61
C THR A 135 19.71 -32.46 43.59
N ALA A 136 19.10 -32.49 44.79
CA ALA A 136 17.65 -32.56 44.94
C ALA A 136 16.91 -31.33 44.35
N GLY A 137 17.57 -30.18 44.26
CA GLY A 137 17.02 -28.99 43.60
C GLY A 137 16.89 -29.18 42.08
N GLU A 138 17.92 -29.73 41.43
CA GLU A 138 17.89 -30.08 40.01
C GLU A 138 16.83 -31.14 39.69
N ARG A 139 16.75 -32.20 40.52
CA ARG A 139 15.73 -33.25 40.37
C ARG A 139 14.31 -32.67 40.50
N LYS A 140 14.07 -31.74 41.43
CA LYS A 140 12.78 -31.03 41.58
C LYS A 140 12.46 -30.11 40.40
N GLN A 141 13.45 -29.36 39.90
CA GLN A 141 13.26 -28.49 38.73
C GLN A 141 12.96 -29.32 37.46
N ALA A 142 13.75 -30.37 37.21
CA ALA A 142 13.56 -31.26 36.07
C ALA A 142 12.20 -31.99 36.13
N LEU A 143 11.73 -32.36 37.33
CA LEU A 143 10.38 -32.90 37.56
C LEU A 143 9.30 -31.87 37.23
N ALA A 144 9.42 -30.62 37.70
CA ALA A 144 8.41 -29.58 37.43
C ALA A 144 8.27 -29.27 35.93
N GLU A 145 9.41 -29.21 35.21
CA GLU A 145 9.44 -29.05 33.75
C GLU A 145 8.80 -30.26 33.04
N TYR A 146 9.10 -31.48 33.49
CA TYR A 146 8.49 -32.71 32.99
C TYR A 146 6.97 -32.74 33.23
N GLN A 147 6.50 -32.43 34.44
CA GLN A 147 5.08 -32.44 34.81
C GLN A 147 4.29 -31.40 34.01
N THR A 148 4.79 -30.17 33.91
CA THR A 148 4.17 -29.10 33.10
C THR A 148 4.06 -29.52 31.63
N ARG A 149 5.11 -30.14 31.07
CA ARG A 149 5.12 -30.60 29.69
C ARG A 149 4.17 -31.78 29.47
N ARG A 150 4.21 -32.81 30.32
CA ARG A 150 3.35 -34.00 30.26
C ARG A 150 1.86 -33.63 30.44
N ALA A 151 1.54 -32.63 31.27
CA ALA A 151 0.18 -32.08 31.39
C ALA A 151 -0.29 -31.37 30.10
N ASN A 152 0.57 -30.56 29.48
CA ASN A 152 0.27 -29.92 28.19
C ASN A 152 0.09 -30.97 27.08
N GLU A 153 0.98 -31.96 26.97
CA GLU A 153 0.87 -33.06 26.00
C GLU A 153 -0.46 -33.81 26.13
N LEU A 154 -0.86 -34.18 27.35
CA LEU A 154 -2.14 -34.87 27.59
C LEU A 154 -3.36 -33.99 27.25
N ARG A 155 -3.31 -32.68 27.55
CA ARG A 155 -4.36 -31.73 27.15
C ARG A 155 -4.45 -31.61 25.63
N ASP A 156 -3.32 -31.56 24.95
CA ASP A 156 -3.25 -31.36 23.51
C ASP A 156 -3.65 -32.64 22.75
N VAL A 157 -3.30 -33.84 23.25
CA VAL A 157 -3.85 -35.12 22.77
C VAL A 157 -5.37 -35.16 22.92
N LYS A 158 -5.91 -34.86 24.11
CA LYS A 158 -7.36 -34.82 24.34
C LYS A 158 -8.08 -33.78 23.45
N ARG A 159 -7.42 -32.68 23.11
CA ARG A 159 -7.91 -31.68 22.15
C ARG A 159 -7.91 -32.24 20.71
N GLN A 160 -6.86 -32.95 20.31
CA GLN A 160 -6.75 -33.58 18.99
C GLN A 160 -7.77 -34.71 18.81
N GLU A 161 -7.97 -35.55 19.82
CA GLU A 161 -9.00 -36.60 19.80
C GLU A 161 -10.39 -36.01 19.64
N ARG A 162 -10.74 -34.97 20.42
CA ARG A 162 -12.00 -34.22 20.26
C ARG A 162 -12.14 -33.58 18.88
N ALA A 163 -11.06 -33.04 18.30
CA ALA A 163 -11.09 -32.48 16.95
C ALA A 163 -11.33 -33.57 15.88
N ARG A 164 -10.62 -34.70 15.97
CA ARG A 164 -10.81 -35.87 15.08
C ARG A 164 -12.21 -36.45 15.19
N ALA A 165 -12.77 -36.51 16.39
CA ALA A 165 -14.16 -36.92 16.63
C ALA A 165 -15.16 -36.01 15.92
N LYS A 166 -15.03 -34.68 16.08
CA LYS A 166 -15.87 -33.70 15.38
C LYS A 166 -15.72 -33.78 13.86
N GLU A 167 -14.50 -33.94 13.34
CA GLU A 167 -14.23 -34.10 11.92
C GLU A 167 -14.82 -35.41 11.35
N ALA A 168 -14.67 -36.53 12.04
CA ALA A 168 -15.24 -37.81 11.65
C ALA A 168 -16.78 -37.78 11.61
N TYR A 169 -17.40 -37.11 12.61
CA TYR A 169 -18.84 -36.87 12.66
C TYR A 169 -19.32 -35.96 11.52
N GLN A 170 -18.67 -34.82 11.29
CA GLN A 170 -19.01 -33.93 10.17
C GLN A 170 -18.83 -34.60 8.80
N LYS A 171 -17.80 -35.44 8.64
CA LYS A 171 -17.62 -36.24 7.42
C LYS A 171 -18.76 -37.25 7.24
N MET A 172 -19.16 -37.94 8.31
CA MET A 172 -20.32 -38.84 8.29
C MET A 172 -21.62 -38.11 7.90
N LEU A 173 -21.87 -36.91 8.45
CA LEU A 173 -23.00 -36.08 8.03
C LEU A 173 -22.94 -35.75 6.53
N ASN A 174 -21.76 -35.43 6.00
CA ASN A 174 -21.59 -35.16 4.56
C ASN A 174 -21.80 -36.42 3.70
N ASP A 175 -21.25 -37.57 4.10
CA ASP A 175 -21.37 -38.83 3.38
C ASP A 175 -22.84 -39.35 3.33
N ILE A 176 -23.63 -39.12 4.39
CA ILE A 176 -25.01 -39.64 4.52
C ILE A 176 -26.07 -38.61 4.10
N LEU A 177 -25.91 -37.34 4.49
CA LEU A 177 -26.90 -36.26 4.29
C LEU A 177 -26.46 -35.19 3.28
N GLY A 178 -25.19 -35.20 2.85
CA GLY A 178 -24.68 -34.23 1.88
C GLY A 178 -25.31 -34.40 0.49
N PRO A 179 -25.27 -33.34 -0.34
CA PRO A 179 -25.71 -33.42 -1.73
C PRO A 179 -24.78 -34.36 -2.50
N ALA A 180 -25.33 -35.40 -3.14
CA ALA A 180 -24.49 -36.27 -3.96
C ALA A 180 -23.97 -35.50 -5.18
N ALA A 181 -22.76 -35.86 -5.63
CA ALA A 181 -22.08 -35.19 -6.74
C ALA A 181 -22.90 -35.12 -8.05
N ASP A 182 -23.82 -36.07 -8.25
CA ASP A 182 -24.65 -36.20 -9.45
C ASP A 182 -26.01 -35.47 -9.37
N GLY A 183 -26.25 -34.66 -8.33
CA GLY A 183 -27.52 -33.95 -8.14
C GLY A 183 -28.74 -34.84 -7.84
N LYS A 184 -28.50 -36.13 -7.56
CA LYS A 184 -29.51 -37.06 -7.02
C LYS A 184 -29.41 -37.12 -5.51
N ASP A 185 -30.56 -37.28 -4.86
CA ASP A 185 -30.76 -37.38 -3.41
C ASP A 185 -29.66 -38.15 -2.64
N GLY A 186 -29.31 -37.65 -1.46
CA GLY A 186 -28.26 -38.18 -0.58
C GLY A 186 -28.36 -39.70 -0.35
N LYS A 187 -27.22 -40.39 -0.44
CA LYS A 187 -27.14 -41.83 -0.71
C LYS A 187 -27.47 -42.75 0.48
N GLY A 188 -27.94 -42.20 1.61
CA GLY A 188 -27.89 -42.89 2.92
C GLY A 188 -29.18 -42.97 3.74
N LEU A 189 -30.30 -42.35 3.36
CA LEU A 189 -31.53 -42.46 4.16
C LEU A 189 -32.34 -43.73 3.84
N GLY A 190 -32.17 -44.74 4.70
CA GLY A 190 -33.06 -45.91 4.77
C GLY A 190 -34.41 -45.63 5.45
N THR A 191 -34.76 -44.37 5.68
CA THR A 191 -35.99 -43.90 6.34
C THR A 191 -37.00 -43.35 5.33
N LYS A 192 -38.30 -43.53 5.59
CA LYS A 192 -39.39 -43.12 4.67
C LYS A 192 -39.53 -41.58 4.51
N LYS A 193 -38.93 -40.78 5.38
CA LYS A 193 -38.87 -39.31 5.24
C LYS A 193 -37.60 -38.94 4.47
N LYS A 194 -37.69 -38.14 3.42
CA LYS A 194 -36.51 -37.55 2.78
C LYS A 194 -35.87 -36.51 3.70
N PHE A 195 -34.54 -36.46 3.73
CA PHE A 195 -33.81 -35.33 4.33
C PHE A 195 -34.01 -34.09 3.46
N VAL A 196 -34.35 -32.97 4.09
CA VAL A 196 -34.51 -31.67 3.45
C VAL A 196 -33.70 -30.65 4.27
N PRO A 197 -32.63 -30.06 3.71
CA PRO A 197 -31.86 -29.01 4.37
C PRO A 197 -32.78 -27.90 4.89
N GLY A 198 -32.60 -27.53 6.17
CA GLY A 198 -33.39 -26.51 6.85
C GLY A 198 -34.78 -26.93 7.35
N SER A 199 -35.29 -28.12 6.98
CA SER A 199 -36.60 -28.61 7.44
C SER A 199 -36.54 -29.88 8.29
N SER A 200 -35.58 -30.78 8.04
CA SER A 200 -35.37 -31.98 8.88
C SER A 200 -34.74 -31.61 10.23
N ARG A 201 -35.33 -32.07 11.34
CA ARG A 201 -34.74 -31.90 12.68
C ARG A 201 -33.75 -33.02 12.98
N PHE A 202 -32.87 -32.84 13.97
CA PHE A 202 -31.90 -33.86 14.36
C PHE A 202 -32.58 -35.22 14.65
N GLY A 203 -33.68 -35.21 15.41
CA GLY A 203 -34.48 -36.40 15.71
C GLY A 203 -35.11 -37.11 14.49
N ASP A 204 -35.30 -36.44 13.34
CA ASP A 204 -35.80 -37.10 12.12
C ASP A 204 -34.74 -37.97 11.42
N VAL A 205 -33.45 -37.66 11.63
CA VAL A 205 -32.31 -38.33 10.98
C VAL A 205 -31.49 -39.20 11.93
N ARG A 206 -31.54 -38.93 13.25
CA ARG A 206 -30.74 -39.58 14.30
C ARG A 206 -30.65 -41.10 14.15
N ASP A 207 -31.79 -41.78 13.99
CA ASP A 207 -31.87 -43.25 13.92
C ASP A 207 -31.27 -43.84 12.61
N SER A 208 -31.01 -42.98 11.61
CA SER A 208 -30.24 -43.34 10.41
C SER A 208 -28.74 -43.07 10.59
N LEU A 209 -28.38 -42.00 11.30
CA LEU A 209 -26.99 -41.63 11.58
C LEU A 209 -26.34 -42.57 12.61
N SER A 210 -27.09 -43.01 13.62
CA SER A 210 -26.62 -43.91 14.69
C SER A 210 -26.27 -45.33 14.24
N LYS A 211 -26.35 -45.62 12.94
CA LYS A 211 -25.91 -46.89 12.32
C LYS A 211 -24.45 -46.85 11.86
N ASP A 212 -23.84 -45.67 11.85
CA ASP A 212 -22.43 -45.46 11.50
C ASP A 212 -21.62 -45.25 12.77
N ASP A 213 -20.55 -46.02 12.98
CA ASP A 213 -19.69 -45.94 14.17
C ASP A 213 -19.19 -44.51 14.45
N ARG A 214 -19.03 -43.69 13.41
CA ARG A 214 -18.60 -42.28 13.53
C ARG A 214 -19.62 -41.38 14.23
N PHE A 215 -20.88 -41.78 14.32
CA PHE A 215 -21.89 -41.11 15.14
C PHE A 215 -21.51 -41.11 16.63
N HIS A 216 -20.92 -42.21 17.10
CA HIS A 216 -20.49 -42.39 18.48
C HIS A 216 -19.08 -41.83 18.76
N ALA A 217 -18.37 -41.30 17.77
CA ALA A 217 -17.07 -40.67 17.97
C ALA A 217 -17.15 -39.38 18.82
N VAL A 218 -18.29 -38.67 18.75
CA VAL A 218 -18.65 -37.61 19.69
C VAL A 218 -19.52 -38.25 20.77
N ASP A 219 -19.10 -38.21 22.04
CA ASP A 219 -19.80 -38.88 23.15
C ASP A 219 -21.15 -38.24 23.50
N ASP A 220 -21.19 -36.91 23.46
CA ASP A 220 -22.28 -36.07 23.97
C ASP A 220 -23.37 -35.80 22.91
N GLU A 221 -24.64 -35.95 23.30
CA GLU A 221 -25.78 -35.78 22.37
C GLU A 221 -26.09 -34.31 22.07
N GLU A 222 -25.89 -33.40 23.03
CA GLU A 222 -26.03 -31.95 22.81
C GLU A 222 -25.02 -31.48 21.76
N THR A 223 -23.74 -31.85 21.92
CA THR A 223 -22.69 -31.60 20.92
C THR A 223 -23.00 -32.23 19.55
N ARG A 224 -23.61 -33.43 19.49
CA ARG A 224 -24.02 -34.05 18.21
C ARG A 224 -25.12 -33.27 17.50
N GLU A 225 -26.09 -32.73 18.25
CA GLU A 225 -27.19 -31.93 17.72
C GLU A 225 -26.71 -30.54 17.28
N GLU A 226 -25.83 -29.88 18.06
CA GLU A 226 -25.16 -28.63 17.67
C GLU A 226 -24.43 -28.79 16.32
N LEU A 227 -23.58 -29.81 16.20
CA LEU A 227 -22.80 -30.10 14.98
C LEU A 227 -23.71 -30.44 13.79
N TYR A 228 -24.90 -31.01 14.02
CA TYR A 228 -25.90 -31.24 12.99
C TYR A 228 -26.50 -29.93 12.48
N TYR A 229 -26.90 -29.01 13.36
CA TYR A 229 -27.45 -27.71 12.94
C TYR A 229 -26.39 -26.83 12.27
N GLU A 230 -25.13 -26.84 12.75
CA GLU A 230 -24.00 -26.20 12.06
C GLU A 230 -23.84 -26.73 10.62
N PHE A 231 -23.90 -28.06 10.44
CA PHE A 231 -23.82 -28.71 9.13
C PHE A 231 -24.99 -28.33 8.20
N VAL A 232 -26.22 -28.30 8.72
CA VAL A 232 -27.42 -27.90 7.95
C VAL A 232 -27.34 -26.44 7.50
N GLU A 233 -26.89 -25.53 8.37
CA GLU A 233 -26.70 -24.13 7.98
C GLU A 233 -25.54 -23.94 6.99
N GLU A 234 -24.43 -24.70 7.11
CA GLU A 234 -23.37 -24.68 6.09
C GLU A 234 -23.81 -25.31 4.75
N LEU A 235 -24.69 -26.31 4.74
CA LEU A 235 -25.34 -26.79 3.51
C LEU A 235 -26.13 -25.67 2.84
N ARG A 236 -27.04 -25.02 3.57
CA ARG A 236 -27.85 -23.90 3.08
C ARG A 236 -26.99 -22.76 2.53
N LYS A 237 -25.96 -22.32 3.29
CA LYS A 237 -25.00 -21.29 2.84
C LYS A 237 -24.19 -21.73 1.64
N ARG A 238 -23.89 -23.02 1.47
CA ARG A 238 -23.20 -23.56 0.29
C ARG A 238 -24.10 -23.51 -0.93
N GLU A 239 -25.35 -23.94 -0.82
CA GLU A 239 -26.35 -23.84 -1.90
C GLU A 239 -26.62 -22.39 -2.31
N GLU A 240 -26.78 -21.48 -1.35
CA GLU A 240 -26.97 -20.07 -1.62
C GLU A 240 -25.75 -19.45 -2.32
N ARG A 241 -24.53 -19.77 -1.88
CA ARG A 241 -23.29 -19.37 -2.57
C ARG A 241 -23.22 -19.92 -3.99
N THR A 242 -23.56 -21.19 -4.20
CA THR A 242 -23.59 -21.81 -5.54
C THR A 242 -24.62 -21.16 -6.44
N ARG A 243 -25.84 -20.89 -5.95
CA ARG A 243 -26.90 -20.17 -6.69
C ARG A 243 -26.44 -18.76 -7.08
N ARG A 244 -25.90 -18.00 -6.13
CA ARG A 244 -25.35 -16.64 -6.37
C ARG A 244 -24.17 -16.69 -7.36
N GLY A 245 -23.32 -17.71 -7.28
CA GLY A 245 -22.24 -17.95 -8.23
C GLY A 245 -22.76 -18.16 -9.66
N ARG A 246 -23.73 -19.05 -9.85
CA ARG A 246 -24.36 -19.31 -11.16
C ARG A 246 -25.09 -18.09 -11.74
N ILE A 247 -25.74 -17.27 -10.90
CA ILE A 247 -26.35 -16.00 -11.34
C ILE A 247 -25.28 -15.00 -11.78
N ARG A 248 -24.17 -14.89 -11.05
CA ARG A 248 -23.04 -14.03 -11.43
C ARG A 248 -22.40 -14.48 -12.75
N GLU A 249 -22.14 -15.78 -12.89
CA GLU A 249 -21.59 -16.38 -14.11
C GLU A 249 -22.50 -16.14 -15.32
N ALA A 250 -23.83 -16.27 -15.15
CA ALA A 250 -24.80 -15.93 -16.18
C ALA A 250 -24.75 -14.43 -16.56
N LYS A 251 -24.68 -13.52 -15.57
CA LYS A 251 -24.51 -12.08 -15.82
C LYS A 251 -23.21 -11.79 -16.59
N GLU A 252 -22.09 -12.35 -16.13
CA GLU A 252 -20.77 -12.16 -16.76
C GLU A 252 -20.76 -12.71 -18.19
N GLY A 253 -21.39 -13.87 -18.42
CA GLY A 253 -21.60 -14.44 -19.76
C GLY A 253 -22.43 -13.54 -20.68
N PHE A 254 -23.53 -12.98 -20.17
CA PHE A 254 -24.38 -12.04 -20.93
C PHE A 254 -23.64 -10.74 -21.25
N VAL A 255 -22.93 -10.13 -20.31
CA VAL A 255 -22.11 -8.93 -20.54
C VAL A 255 -20.97 -9.21 -21.53
N ALA A 256 -20.34 -10.40 -21.47
CA ALA A 256 -19.35 -10.81 -22.46
C ALA A 256 -19.95 -11.03 -23.86
N PHE A 257 -21.22 -11.47 -23.95
CA PHE A 257 -21.95 -11.50 -25.21
C PHE A 257 -22.20 -10.07 -25.75
N LEU A 258 -22.64 -9.12 -24.91
CA LEU A 258 -22.83 -7.73 -25.31
C LEU A 258 -21.54 -7.10 -25.85
N ARG A 259 -20.41 -7.22 -25.13
CA ARG A 259 -19.08 -6.74 -25.57
C ARG A 259 -18.63 -7.37 -26.89
N SER A 260 -19.01 -8.62 -27.16
CA SER A 260 -18.73 -9.26 -28.45
C SER A 260 -19.59 -8.65 -29.58
N ARG A 261 -20.83 -8.25 -29.31
CA ARG A 261 -21.67 -7.52 -30.27
C ARG A 261 -21.21 -6.06 -30.46
N GLU A 262 -20.61 -5.44 -29.44
CA GLU A 262 -19.94 -4.13 -29.50
C GLU A 262 -18.73 -4.18 -30.44
N GLY A 263 -17.84 -5.17 -30.25
CA GLY A 263 -16.66 -5.38 -31.12
C GLY A 263 -17.01 -5.65 -32.59
N ASP A 264 -18.14 -6.34 -32.83
CA ASP A 264 -18.68 -6.59 -34.18
C ASP A 264 -19.44 -5.38 -34.76
N GLY A 265 -19.54 -4.26 -34.04
CA GLY A 265 -20.26 -3.05 -34.47
C GLY A 265 -21.80 -3.17 -34.48
N LYS A 266 -22.35 -4.30 -34.01
CA LYS A 266 -23.80 -4.53 -33.88
C LYS A 266 -24.42 -3.83 -32.66
N LEU A 267 -23.58 -3.37 -31.71
CA LEU A 267 -23.98 -2.67 -30.49
C LEU A 267 -23.17 -1.39 -30.32
N THR A 268 -23.84 -0.29 -29.97
CA THR A 268 -23.24 1.05 -29.84
C THR A 268 -23.89 1.83 -28.69
N PHE A 269 -23.29 2.96 -28.30
CA PHE A 269 -23.84 3.88 -27.29
C PHE A 269 -25.24 4.45 -27.64
N ALA A 270 -25.68 4.35 -28.90
CA ALA A 270 -27.00 4.79 -29.37
C ALA A 270 -27.99 3.63 -29.59
N SER A 271 -27.61 2.39 -29.27
CA SER A 271 -28.47 1.22 -29.47
C SER A 271 -29.58 1.14 -28.42
N THR A 272 -30.79 0.85 -28.88
CA THR A 272 -31.94 0.51 -28.03
C THR A 272 -32.06 -1.00 -27.88
N TRP A 273 -32.79 -1.48 -26.86
CA TRP A 273 -33.05 -2.92 -26.68
C TRP A 273 -33.70 -3.53 -27.93
N SER A 274 -34.69 -2.85 -28.51
CA SER A 274 -35.38 -3.31 -29.73
C SER A 274 -34.46 -3.36 -30.96
N SER A 275 -33.62 -2.35 -31.18
CA SER A 275 -32.67 -2.36 -32.31
C SER A 275 -31.58 -3.41 -32.13
N PHE A 276 -31.12 -3.62 -30.89
CA PHE A 276 -30.20 -4.70 -30.55
C PHE A 276 -30.81 -6.08 -30.80
N LEU A 277 -32.01 -6.37 -30.28
CA LEU A 277 -32.70 -7.63 -30.56
C LEU A 277 -32.95 -7.85 -32.05
N GLY A 278 -33.21 -6.77 -32.80
CA GLY A 278 -33.34 -6.78 -34.25
C GLY A 278 -32.05 -7.12 -35.00
N SER A 279 -30.87 -6.78 -34.47
CA SER A 279 -29.56 -7.08 -35.06
C SER A 279 -29.05 -8.50 -34.76
N LEU A 280 -29.69 -9.21 -33.83
CA LEU A 280 -29.35 -10.59 -33.49
C LEU A 280 -29.93 -11.60 -34.48
N ASP A 281 -29.08 -12.48 -35.01
CA ASP A 281 -29.46 -13.60 -35.86
C ASP A 281 -30.00 -14.81 -35.05
N ALA A 282 -30.45 -15.85 -35.75
CA ALA A 282 -31.04 -17.04 -35.13
C ALA A 282 -30.05 -17.86 -34.27
N THR A 283 -28.75 -17.81 -34.58
CA THR A 283 -27.69 -18.48 -33.81
C THR A 283 -27.30 -17.67 -32.58
N GLU A 284 -27.21 -16.34 -32.70
CA GLU A 284 -26.97 -15.41 -31.59
C GLU A 284 -28.13 -15.41 -30.58
N ARG A 285 -29.37 -15.45 -31.07
CA ARG A 285 -30.57 -15.64 -30.24
C ARG A 285 -30.65 -17.03 -29.59
N SER A 286 -29.82 -17.98 -30.03
CA SER A 286 -29.70 -19.33 -29.47
C SER A 286 -28.45 -19.52 -28.58
N ASP A 287 -27.56 -18.52 -28.48
CA ASP A 287 -26.34 -18.58 -27.66
C ASP A 287 -26.72 -18.77 -26.18
N THR A 288 -26.11 -19.74 -25.50
CA THR A 288 -26.36 -20.01 -24.08
C THR A 288 -26.18 -18.78 -23.20
N ARG A 289 -25.23 -17.88 -23.54
CA ARG A 289 -24.97 -16.61 -22.84
C ARG A 289 -26.13 -15.62 -22.96
N PHE A 290 -26.91 -15.71 -24.04
CA PHE A 290 -28.11 -14.92 -24.27
C PHE A 290 -29.37 -15.63 -23.74
N VAL A 291 -29.42 -16.97 -23.85
CA VAL A 291 -30.60 -17.84 -23.61
C VAL A 291 -30.71 -18.38 -22.18
N THR A 292 -29.83 -18.00 -21.24
CA THR A 292 -29.87 -18.45 -19.83
C THR A 292 -31.05 -17.86 -19.03
N SER A 293 -32.27 -18.15 -19.49
CA SER A 293 -33.57 -17.68 -18.98
C SER A 293 -33.99 -18.33 -17.66
N GLY A 294 -33.39 -19.46 -17.29
CA GLY A 294 -33.63 -20.15 -16.02
C GLY A 294 -32.91 -19.52 -14.81
N LEU A 295 -31.96 -18.61 -15.03
CA LEU A 295 -31.20 -17.91 -13.97
C LEU A 295 -31.28 -16.38 -14.08
N MET A 296 -31.70 -15.85 -15.23
CA MET A 296 -31.92 -14.42 -15.48
C MET A 296 -33.28 -14.23 -16.15
N SER A 297 -34.07 -13.29 -15.62
CA SER A 297 -35.32 -12.87 -16.27
C SER A 297 -35.06 -12.01 -17.51
N ASP A 298 -36.08 -11.78 -18.34
CA ASP A 298 -35.95 -10.84 -19.44
C ASP A 298 -35.66 -9.41 -18.94
N THR A 299 -36.27 -9.02 -17.82
CA THR A 299 -36.00 -7.76 -17.11
C THR A 299 -34.53 -7.64 -16.72
N ASP A 300 -33.91 -8.70 -16.19
CA ASP A 300 -32.48 -8.67 -15.83
C ASP A 300 -31.58 -8.44 -17.06
N ARG A 301 -31.93 -9.05 -18.20
CA ARG A 301 -31.22 -8.82 -19.48
C ARG A 301 -31.38 -7.38 -19.96
N GLN A 302 -32.57 -6.82 -19.88
CA GLN A 302 -32.83 -5.41 -20.23
C GLN A 302 -32.04 -4.45 -19.33
N VAL A 303 -31.98 -4.71 -18.03
CA VAL A 303 -31.17 -3.92 -17.08
C VAL A 303 -29.69 -3.99 -17.42
N TYR A 304 -29.11 -5.20 -17.57
CA TYR A 304 -27.68 -5.34 -17.89
C TYR A 304 -27.32 -4.80 -19.29
N PHE A 305 -28.25 -4.82 -20.24
CA PHE A 305 -28.12 -4.14 -21.51
C PHE A 305 -28.08 -2.62 -21.33
N SER A 306 -29.00 -2.05 -20.55
CA SER A 306 -29.05 -0.61 -20.27
C SER A 306 -27.78 -0.14 -19.55
N ASP A 307 -27.33 -0.88 -18.51
CA ASP A 307 -26.08 -0.62 -17.79
C ASP A 307 -24.91 -0.52 -18.78
N HIS A 308 -24.79 -1.49 -19.69
CA HIS A 308 -23.70 -1.54 -20.66
C HIS A 308 -23.81 -0.44 -21.73
N VAL A 309 -25.00 -0.08 -22.22
CA VAL A 309 -25.17 1.08 -23.13
C VAL A 309 -24.77 2.38 -22.42
N ILE A 310 -25.07 2.53 -21.13
CA ILE A 310 -24.62 3.68 -20.31
C ILE A 310 -23.08 3.68 -20.16
N GLU A 311 -22.44 2.52 -19.97
CA GLU A 311 -20.97 2.41 -20.00
C GLU A 311 -20.38 2.93 -21.32
N LEU A 312 -20.99 2.57 -22.47
CA LEU A 312 -20.55 3.03 -23.79
C LEU A 312 -20.75 4.54 -24.00
N GLN A 313 -21.87 5.11 -23.52
CA GLN A 313 -22.13 6.55 -23.55
C GLN A 313 -21.08 7.32 -22.74
N ASN A 314 -20.83 6.88 -21.50
CA ASN A 314 -19.82 7.48 -20.62
C ASN A 314 -18.41 7.40 -21.23
N ALA A 315 -18.06 6.30 -21.90
CA ALA A 315 -16.75 6.14 -22.55
C ALA A 315 -16.54 7.11 -23.74
N GLU A 316 -17.57 7.31 -24.56
CA GLU A 316 -17.52 8.26 -25.69
C GLU A 316 -17.53 9.73 -25.21
N ASP A 317 -18.29 10.07 -24.17
CA ASP A 317 -18.28 11.41 -23.59
C ASP A 317 -16.97 11.75 -22.87
N GLU A 318 -16.37 10.80 -22.15
CA GLU A 318 -15.04 10.96 -21.57
C GLU A 318 -13.95 11.11 -22.67
N LYS A 319 -14.08 10.39 -23.78
CA LYS A 319 -13.19 10.57 -24.96
C LYS A 319 -13.35 11.97 -25.56
N ARG A 320 -14.58 12.46 -25.74
CA ARG A 320 -14.86 13.85 -26.20
C ARG A 320 -14.35 14.90 -25.22
N ARG A 321 -14.48 14.66 -23.92
CA ARG A 321 -13.93 15.51 -22.86
C ARG A 321 -12.40 15.57 -22.94
N ARG A 322 -11.72 14.42 -23.02
CA ARG A 322 -10.25 14.35 -23.16
C ARG A 322 -9.75 15.11 -24.38
N ILE A 323 -10.43 15.01 -25.52
CA ILE A 323 -10.07 15.75 -26.74
C ILE A 323 -10.20 17.27 -26.49
N ARG A 324 -11.32 17.74 -25.92
CA ARG A 324 -11.52 19.17 -25.59
C ARG A 324 -10.52 19.68 -24.55
N ASP A 325 -10.23 18.90 -23.51
CA ASP A 325 -9.29 19.26 -22.45
C ASP A 325 -7.82 19.24 -22.95
N ALA A 326 -7.47 18.31 -23.84
CA ALA A 326 -6.17 18.28 -24.51
C ALA A 326 -5.98 19.48 -25.44
N ARG A 327 -7.01 19.82 -26.23
CA ARG A 327 -7.03 21.02 -27.06
C ARG A 327 -6.84 22.28 -26.22
N ARG A 328 -7.66 22.50 -25.18
CA ARG A 328 -7.53 23.66 -24.28
C ARG A 328 -6.16 23.76 -23.60
N ARG A 329 -5.54 22.63 -23.25
CA ARG A 329 -4.16 22.61 -22.71
C ARG A 329 -3.10 22.96 -23.76
N ALA A 330 -3.21 22.45 -24.98
CA ALA A 330 -2.32 22.81 -26.08
C ALA A 330 -2.45 24.30 -26.44
N GLU A 331 -3.69 24.79 -26.56
CA GLU A 331 -3.99 26.20 -26.82
C GLU A 331 -3.38 27.11 -25.74
N LYS A 332 -3.56 26.78 -24.45
CA LYS A 332 -2.93 27.52 -23.35
C LYS A 332 -1.39 27.50 -23.45
N ALA A 333 -0.79 26.34 -23.69
CA ALA A 333 0.67 26.22 -23.79
C ALA A 333 1.26 27.04 -24.95
N GLN A 334 0.57 27.10 -26.10
CA GLN A 334 0.94 27.97 -27.22
C GLN A 334 0.88 29.45 -26.82
N ARG A 335 -0.19 29.90 -26.14
CA ARG A 335 -0.32 31.29 -25.65
C ARG A 335 0.76 31.66 -24.64
N ASP A 336 1.06 30.76 -23.70
CA ASP A 336 2.07 31.00 -22.66
C ASP A 336 3.49 31.03 -23.26
N ALA A 337 3.80 30.16 -24.24
CA ALA A 337 5.06 30.18 -24.98
C ALA A 337 5.22 31.46 -25.84
N PHE A 338 4.13 31.96 -26.44
CA PHE A 338 4.14 33.23 -27.17
C PHE A 338 4.37 34.43 -26.24
N ARG A 339 3.74 34.46 -25.06
CA ARG A 339 4.03 35.46 -24.01
C ARG A 339 5.46 35.37 -23.46
N GLU A 340 6.07 34.18 -23.45
CA GLU A 340 7.49 34.02 -23.14
C GLU A 340 8.39 34.61 -24.22
N MET A 341 8.12 34.30 -25.49
CA MET A 341 8.81 34.88 -26.64
C MET A 341 8.72 36.41 -26.65
N LEU A 342 7.55 37.00 -26.38
CA LEU A 342 7.38 38.45 -26.28
C LEU A 342 8.20 39.06 -25.12
N ARG A 343 8.28 38.37 -23.97
CA ARG A 343 9.15 38.80 -22.85
C ARG A 343 10.63 38.78 -23.24
N ASP A 344 11.08 37.78 -23.97
CA ASP A 344 12.48 37.70 -24.41
C ASP A 344 12.81 38.73 -25.51
N MET A 345 11.88 38.99 -26.44
CA MET A 345 12.00 40.08 -27.42
C MET A 345 11.98 41.47 -26.76
N ALA A 346 11.30 41.63 -25.62
CA ALA A 346 11.33 42.87 -24.85
C ALA A 346 12.66 43.05 -24.08
N LYS A 347 13.20 41.98 -23.47
CA LYS A 347 14.53 42.00 -22.84
C LYS A 347 15.66 42.33 -23.82
N SER A 348 15.57 41.87 -25.07
CA SER A 348 16.52 42.21 -26.13
C SER A 348 16.28 43.56 -26.80
N GLY A 349 15.26 44.33 -26.38
CA GLY A 349 14.94 45.65 -26.90
C GLY A 349 14.27 45.65 -28.27
N HIS A 350 13.83 44.50 -28.80
CA HIS A 350 13.08 44.42 -30.05
C HIS A 350 11.60 44.84 -29.90
N VAL A 351 11.06 44.74 -28.69
CA VAL A 351 9.71 45.18 -28.28
C VAL A 351 9.83 46.18 -27.13
N VAL A 352 9.08 47.28 -27.20
CA VAL A 352 8.97 48.32 -26.17
C VAL A 352 7.49 48.66 -25.90
N PRO A 353 7.12 49.37 -24.82
CA PRO A 353 5.72 49.70 -24.49
C PRO A 353 4.95 50.54 -25.52
N GLN A 354 5.62 51.01 -26.57
CA GLN A 354 5.04 51.77 -27.70
C GLN A 354 5.14 51.02 -29.04
N SER A 355 5.58 49.76 -29.03
CA SER A 355 5.65 48.93 -30.25
C SER A 355 4.25 48.62 -30.79
N ARG A 356 4.10 48.69 -32.11
CA ARG A 356 2.87 48.27 -32.81
C ARG A 356 3.00 46.82 -33.26
N TRP A 357 1.89 46.09 -33.27
CA TRP A 357 1.86 44.66 -33.62
C TRP A 357 2.58 44.35 -34.94
N SER A 358 2.25 45.05 -36.02
CA SER A 358 2.85 44.81 -37.35
C SER A 358 4.38 44.86 -37.35
N ALA A 359 4.98 45.81 -36.63
CA ALA A 359 6.44 45.94 -36.55
C ALA A 359 7.12 44.87 -35.67
N VAL A 360 6.34 44.10 -34.92
CA VAL A 360 6.80 42.96 -34.11
C VAL A 360 6.56 41.66 -34.85
N GLU A 361 5.40 41.52 -35.50
CA GLU A 361 5.09 40.44 -36.44
C GLU A 361 6.13 40.39 -37.58
N ASP A 362 6.41 41.53 -38.23
CA ASP A 362 7.44 41.65 -39.27
C ASP A 362 8.81 41.17 -38.76
N LYS A 363 9.19 41.46 -37.50
CA LYS A 363 10.46 41.00 -36.90
C LYS A 363 10.45 39.51 -36.56
N ILE A 364 9.32 38.97 -36.12
CA ILE A 364 9.16 37.53 -35.84
C ILE A 364 9.29 36.73 -37.15
N VAL A 365 8.69 37.22 -38.24
CA VAL A 365 8.69 36.58 -39.56
C VAL A 365 10.04 36.78 -40.26
N SER A 366 10.59 38.01 -40.31
CA SER A 366 11.87 38.30 -40.99
C SER A 366 13.12 37.84 -40.22
N GLY A 367 13.06 37.77 -38.88
CA GLY A 367 14.13 37.24 -38.03
C GLY A 367 14.40 35.74 -38.20
N THR A 368 13.72 35.07 -39.13
CA THR A 368 13.94 33.67 -39.52
C THR A 368 15.07 33.48 -40.55
N GLY A 369 15.67 34.56 -41.07
CA GLY A 369 16.58 34.52 -42.22
C GLY A 369 18.10 34.39 -41.96
N GLU A 370 18.61 34.82 -40.80
CA GLU A 370 20.06 34.85 -40.52
C GLU A 370 20.45 33.87 -39.39
N GLY A 371 20.88 32.66 -39.73
CA GLY A 371 21.43 31.75 -38.71
C GLY A 371 21.88 30.36 -39.19
N ASP A 372 20.99 29.56 -39.76
CA ASP A 372 21.30 28.17 -40.11
C ASP A 372 20.57 27.71 -41.39
N GLY A 373 21.32 27.10 -42.32
CA GLY A 373 20.94 26.83 -43.70
C GLY A 373 19.97 25.66 -43.90
N ARG A 374 19.02 25.45 -42.98
CA ARG A 374 17.97 24.42 -43.07
C ARG A 374 16.60 25.11 -43.12
N GLY A 375 16.02 25.15 -44.32
CA GLY A 375 14.77 25.87 -44.62
C GLY A 375 13.51 25.31 -43.95
N GLY A 376 13.39 25.52 -42.64
CA GLY A 376 12.14 25.42 -41.88
C GLY A 376 11.82 26.76 -41.22
N PRO A 377 10.56 26.97 -40.77
CA PRO A 377 10.20 28.17 -40.02
C PRO A 377 11.05 28.27 -38.76
N GLY A 378 11.65 29.45 -38.52
CA GLY A 378 12.44 29.69 -37.31
C GLY A 378 11.59 29.53 -36.04
N LYS A 379 12.22 29.26 -34.90
CA LYS A 379 11.54 28.95 -33.62
C LYS A 379 10.44 29.96 -33.28
N SER A 380 10.67 31.24 -33.54
CA SER A 380 9.72 32.33 -33.28
C SER A 380 8.50 32.31 -34.22
N ASP A 381 8.68 32.05 -35.53
CA ASP A 381 7.56 31.86 -36.48
C ASP A 381 6.74 30.62 -36.13
N ALA A 382 7.38 29.54 -35.70
CA ALA A 382 6.68 28.33 -35.26
C ALA A 382 5.79 28.58 -34.01
N ILE A 383 6.26 29.41 -33.06
CA ILE A 383 5.46 29.82 -31.88
C ILE A 383 4.30 30.73 -32.30
N LEU A 384 4.56 31.72 -33.16
CA LEU A 384 3.52 32.62 -33.69
C LEU A 384 2.42 31.85 -34.43
N ARG A 385 2.80 30.95 -35.34
CA ARG A 385 1.87 30.11 -36.11
C ARG A 385 1.00 29.25 -35.21
N GLY A 386 1.58 28.64 -34.16
CA GLY A 386 0.84 27.84 -33.19
C GLY A 386 -0.24 28.64 -32.44
N VAL A 387 -0.06 29.94 -32.25
CA VAL A 387 -1.13 30.82 -31.71
C VAL A 387 -2.14 31.21 -32.79
N GLN A 388 -1.68 31.52 -34.01
CA GLN A 388 -2.56 31.88 -35.14
C GLN A 388 -3.50 30.73 -35.57
N GLU A 389 -3.14 29.47 -35.31
CA GLU A 389 -4.03 28.29 -35.46
C GLU A 389 -5.31 28.39 -34.61
N GLN A 390 -5.30 29.17 -33.53
CA GLN A 390 -6.46 29.41 -32.67
C GLN A 390 -7.39 30.52 -33.21
N GLY A 391 -6.89 31.34 -34.13
CA GLY A 391 -7.55 32.51 -34.70
C GLY A 391 -6.53 33.59 -35.09
N ARG A 392 -6.78 34.29 -36.21
CA ARG A 392 -5.79 35.24 -36.78
C ARG A 392 -5.45 36.40 -35.84
N GLU A 393 -6.44 36.96 -35.15
CA GLU A 393 -6.23 38.07 -34.22
C GLU A 393 -5.66 37.63 -32.86
N VAL A 394 -5.68 36.34 -32.50
CA VAL A 394 -5.32 35.87 -31.14
C VAL A 394 -3.87 36.23 -30.79
N ALA A 395 -2.94 36.14 -31.75
CA ALA A 395 -1.55 36.53 -31.53
C ALA A 395 -1.40 38.06 -31.31
N ARG A 396 -2.25 38.84 -31.98
CA ARG A 396 -2.28 40.29 -31.86
C ARG A 396 -2.93 40.74 -30.54
N GLU A 397 -4.06 40.16 -30.16
CA GLU A 397 -4.72 40.40 -28.86
C GLU A 397 -3.74 40.15 -27.71
N LEU A 398 -3.06 38.99 -27.71
CA LEU A 398 -2.07 38.64 -26.68
C LEU A 398 -0.85 39.59 -26.64
N PHE A 399 -0.51 40.20 -27.77
CA PHE A 399 0.53 41.23 -27.84
C PHE A 399 0.02 42.59 -27.33
N GLU A 400 -1.19 43.00 -27.73
CA GLU A 400 -1.81 44.25 -27.31
C GLU A 400 -2.06 44.24 -25.79
N ASP A 401 -2.54 43.13 -25.22
CA ASP A 401 -2.61 42.87 -23.78
C ASP A 401 -1.24 43.03 -23.10
N PHE A 402 -0.22 42.33 -23.60
CA PHE A 402 1.13 42.32 -23.04
C PHE A 402 1.77 43.72 -23.02
N VAL A 403 1.60 44.49 -24.10
CA VAL A 403 2.09 45.87 -24.19
C VAL A 403 1.24 46.83 -23.34
N TYR A 404 -0.07 46.61 -23.25
CA TYR A 404 -0.97 47.40 -22.41
C TYR A 404 -0.61 47.26 -20.94
N ASP A 405 -0.49 46.03 -20.42
CA ASP A 405 -0.15 45.73 -19.02
C ASP A 405 1.23 46.32 -18.65
N TRP A 406 2.21 46.15 -19.53
CA TRP A 406 3.57 46.67 -19.31
C TRP A 406 3.58 48.21 -19.31
N ARG A 407 2.82 48.85 -20.19
CA ARG A 407 2.64 50.31 -20.23
C ARG A 407 1.86 50.84 -19.02
N GLU A 408 0.84 50.13 -18.57
CA GLU A 408 0.10 50.42 -17.33
C GLU A 408 1.02 50.43 -16.12
N SER A 409 1.81 49.36 -15.93
CA SER A 409 2.77 49.29 -14.84
C SER A 409 3.80 50.41 -14.92
N TYR A 410 4.36 50.67 -16.11
CA TYR A 410 5.32 51.76 -16.27
C TYR A 410 4.70 53.13 -15.91
N ARG A 411 3.46 53.41 -16.35
CA ARG A 411 2.82 54.71 -16.07
C ARG A 411 2.58 54.93 -14.58
N ARG A 412 2.21 53.88 -13.83
CA ARG A 412 2.05 53.93 -12.37
C ARG A 412 3.38 54.19 -11.68
N ASP A 413 4.43 53.49 -12.10
CA ASP A 413 5.77 53.61 -11.52
C ASP A 413 6.47 54.95 -11.87
N ARG A 414 6.15 55.53 -13.04
CA ARG A 414 6.75 56.76 -13.59
C ARG A 414 6.66 57.95 -12.63
N SER A 415 5.52 58.15 -11.96
CA SER A 415 5.34 59.29 -11.04
C SER A 415 6.34 59.25 -9.89
N ASP A 416 6.59 58.06 -9.35
CA ASP A 416 7.52 57.87 -8.23
C ASP A 416 8.97 57.92 -8.69
N LEU A 417 9.28 57.41 -9.88
CA LEU A 417 10.60 57.56 -10.50
C LEU A 417 10.94 59.04 -10.79
N SER A 418 9.96 59.85 -11.24
CA SER A 418 10.15 61.31 -11.39
C SER A 418 10.33 61.99 -10.03
N ARG A 419 9.45 61.70 -9.07
CA ARG A 419 9.52 62.21 -7.69
C ARG A 419 10.84 61.87 -6.98
N ALA A 420 11.41 60.71 -7.28
CA ALA A 420 12.74 60.30 -6.82
C ALA A 420 13.86 61.08 -7.50
N TRP A 421 13.82 61.18 -8.83
CA TRP A 421 14.84 61.87 -9.63
C TRP A 421 14.87 63.39 -9.38
N GLU A 422 13.73 64.01 -9.05
CA GLU A 422 13.62 65.42 -8.70
C GLU A 422 14.22 65.78 -7.33
N ARG A 423 14.45 64.79 -6.44
CA ARG A 423 15.11 65.00 -5.14
C ARG A 423 16.63 65.17 -5.22
N ARG A 424 17.24 64.91 -6.39
CA ARG A 424 18.69 65.11 -6.58
C ARG A 424 19.08 66.57 -6.39
N ALA A 425 20.33 66.82 -6.01
CA ALA A 425 20.84 68.18 -5.87
C ALA A 425 20.74 68.96 -7.21
N LYS A 426 20.30 70.23 -7.15
CA LYS A 426 20.20 71.10 -8.33
C LYS A 426 21.57 71.23 -9.00
N GLY A 427 21.67 70.82 -10.27
CA GLY A 427 22.92 70.78 -11.03
C GLY A 427 23.49 69.38 -11.28
N VAL A 428 22.89 68.32 -10.73
CA VAL A 428 23.23 66.93 -11.13
C VAL A 428 22.56 66.63 -12.47
N GLU A 429 23.34 66.58 -13.54
CA GLU A 429 22.92 66.11 -14.86
C GLU A 429 23.12 64.59 -14.99
N LEU A 430 22.45 63.97 -15.97
CA LEU A 430 22.51 62.53 -16.18
C LEU A 430 23.73 62.19 -17.04
N ASP A 431 24.72 61.52 -16.46
CA ASP A 431 25.96 61.16 -17.16
C ASP A 431 25.66 60.27 -18.39
N PRO A 432 26.06 60.68 -19.61
CA PRO A 432 25.86 59.91 -20.84
C PRO A 432 26.45 58.49 -20.79
N SER A 433 27.49 58.27 -19.99
CA SER A 433 28.18 56.98 -19.84
C SER A 433 27.52 56.01 -18.86
N LEU A 434 26.61 56.50 -18.00
CA LEU A 434 25.96 55.70 -16.94
C LEU A 434 25.19 54.51 -17.53
N THR A 435 25.15 53.39 -16.82
CA THR A 435 24.24 52.26 -17.11
C THR A 435 22.94 52.38 -16.32
N ALA A 436 21.88 51.69 -16.77
CA ALA A 436 20.61 51.70 -16.05
C ALA A 436 20.66 51.00 -14.67
N GLU A 437 21.57 50.04 -14.49
CA GLU A 437 21.79 49.42 -13.17
C GLU A 437 22.41 50.41 -12.18
N GLU A 438 23.38 51.19 -12.63
CA GLU A 438 24.00 52.25 -11.84
C GLU A 438 23.01 53.38 -11.56
N PHE A 439 22.21 53.78 -12.55
CA PHE A 439 21.11 54.72 -12.34
C PHE A 439 20.10 54.22 -11.29
N GLY A 440 19.76 52.93 -11.30
CA GLY A 440 18.93 52.33 -10.26
C GLY A 440 19.56 52.41 -8.86
N ARG A 441 20.88 52.21 -8.74
CA ARG A 441 21.61 52.40 -7.47
C ARG A 441 21.60 53.88 -7.04
N VAL A 442 21.79 54.82 -7.97
CA VAL A 442 21.73 56.27 -7.70
C VAL A 442 20.35 56.70 -7.21
N LEU A 443 19.25 56.22 -7.82
CA LEU A 443 17.89 56.50 -7.34
C LEU A 443 17.65 55.96 -5.92
N LEU A 444 18.16 54.77 -5.61
CA LEU A 444 18.08 54.18 -4.26
C LEU A 444 18.91 54.96 -3.24
N GLU A 445 20.07 55.52 -3.63
CA GLU A 445 20.89 56.36 -2.76
C GLU A 445 20.21 57.71 -2.47
N ILE A 446 19.68 58.38 -3.50
CA ILE A 446 18.91 59.64 -3.36
C ILE A 446 17.71 59.46 -2.42
N CYS A 447 17.06 58.28 -2.46
CA CYS A 447 15.89 57.99 -1.65
C CYS A 447 16.19 57.23 -0.36
N ALA A 448 17.45 57.04 0.04
CA ALA A 448 17.82 56.28 1.24
C ALA A 448 17.24 56.83 2.56
N SER A 449 16.82 58.11 2.57
CA SER A 449 16.15 58.77 3.69
C SER A 449 14.63 58.60 3.73
N ASP A 450 14.01 58.06 2.68
CA ASP A 450 12.56 57.88 2.52
C ASP A 450 12.24 56.39 2.31
N SER A 451 11.89 55.71 3.40
CA SER A 451 11.71 54.25 3.41
C SER A 451 10.57 53.76 2.50
N GLY A 452 9.55 54.59 2.25
CA GLY A 452 8.46 54.26 1.32
C GLY A 452 8.94 54.30 -0.12
N LEU A 453 9.48 55.46 -0.54
CA LEU A 453 9.95 55.66 -1.90
C LEU A 453 11.16 54.75 -2.25
N TYR A 454 12.04 54.48 -1.28
CA TYR A 454 13.11 53.49 -1.42
C TYR A 454 12.58 52.08 -1.70
N GLY A 455 11.52 51.66 -0.99
CA GLY A 455 10.87 50.37 -1.20
C GLY A 455 10.22 50.27 -2.59
N GLU A 456 9.54 51.33 -3.01
CA GLU A 456 8.92 51.45 -4.33
C GLU A 456 9.95 51.34 -5.46
N ILE A 457 11.04 52.12 -5.42
CA ILE A 457 12.13 52.07 -6.40
C ILE A 457 12.81 50.70 -6.41
N ARG A 458 13.03 50.10 -5.23
CA ARG A 458 13.65 48.76 -5.12
C ARG A 458 12.80 47.69 -5.81
N ARG A 459 11.48 47.70 -5.61
CA ARG A 459 10.50 46.83 -6.28
C ARG A 459 10.49 47.07 -7.81
N MET A 460 10.53 48.33 -8.24
CA MET A 460 10.56 48.71 -9.66
C MET A 460 11.86 48.26 -10.35
N GLY A 461 12.99 48.33 -9.64
CA GLY A 461 14.31 47.95 -10.15
C GLY A 461 14.59 46.45 -10.13
N SER A 462 14.03 45.69 -9.18
CA SER A 462 14.22 44.24 -9.04
C SER A 462 13.42 43.39 -10.03
N GLY A 463 12.49 43.98 -10.79
CA GLY A 463 11.62 43.26 -11.73
C GLY A 463 10.47 42.49 -11.08
N GLU A 464 10.22 42.71 -9.79
CA GLU A 464 9.25 41.97 -8.96
C GLU A 464 7.78 42.15 -9.43
N GLY A 465 7.51 43.17 -10.26
CA GLY A 465 6.20 43.42 -10.89
C GLY A 465 5.89 42.57 -12.13
N GLY A 466 6.75 41.62 -12.53
CA GLY A 466 6.48 40.72 -13.67
C GLY A 466 6.71 41.33 -15.07
N ASN A 467 7.04 42.62 -15.14
CA ASN A 467 7.41 43.31 -16.39
C ASN A 467 8.66 42.67 -17.04
N PRO A 468 8.76 42.63 -18.39
CA PRO A 468 9.92 42.07 -19.08
C PRO A 468 11.21 42.88 -18.85
N VAL A 469 11.07 44.19 -18.62
CA VAL A 469 12.14 45.15 -18.36
C VAL A 469 11.66 46.09 -17.26
N SER A 470 12.57 46.46 -16.34
CA SER A 470 12.24 47.28 -15.16
C SER A 470 11.77 48.69 -15.53
N SER A 471 10.84 49.24 -14.74
CA SER A 471 10.35 50.61 -14.89
C SER A 471 11.49 51.64 -14.72
N VAL A 472 12.49 51.32 -13.90
CA VAL A 472 13.74 52.08 -13.75
C VAL A 472 14.52 52.16 -15.06
N ARG A 473 14.66 51.04 -15.79
CA ARG A 473 15.34 50.99 -17.10
C ARG A 473 14.59 51.81 -18.14
N LEU A 474 13.26 51.68 -18.20
CA LEU A 474 12.43 52.47 -19.11
C LEU A 474 12.54 53.99 -18.84
N TYR A 475 12.50 54.40 -17.58
CA TYR A 475 12.65 55.81 -17.19
C TYR A 475 14.06 56.35 -17.50
N PHE A 476 15.09 55.52 -17.31
CA PHE A 476 16.46 55.87 -17.69
C PHE A 476 16.62 56.09 -19.20
N ASP A 477 16.07 55.17 -20.00
CA ASP A 477 16.14 55.24 -21.47
C ASP A 477 15.32 56.43 -22.00
N GLU A 478 14.20 56.78 -21.34
CA GLU A 478 13.43 58.01 -21.60
C GLU A 478 14.25 59.28 -21.31
N LEU A 479 14.88 59.38 -20.14
CA LEU A 479 15.73 60.53 -19.79
C LEU A 479 16.93 60.68 -20.74
N LYS A 480 17.56 59.58 -21.16
CA LYS A 480 18.62 59.62 -22.18
C LYS A 480 18.09 60.10 -23.53
N GLY A 481 16.89 59.66 -23.94
CA GLY A 481 16.23 60.15 -25.14
C GLY A 481 15.99 61.66 -25.15
N ASP A 482 15.51 62.21 -24.04
CA ASP A 482 15.25 63.66 -23.88
C ASP A 482 16.56 64.48 -23.83
N SER A 483 17.63 63.92 -23.24
CA SER A 483 18.95 64.58 -23.18
C SER A 483 19.69 64.67 -24.54
N GLY A 484 19.36 63.80 -25.50
CA GLY A 484 20.01 63.72 -26.81
C GLY A 484 19.23 64.37 -27.96
N GLY A 485 18.01 64.85 -27.71
CA GLY A 485 17.06 65.26 -28.75
C GLY A 485 16.57 66.70 -28.61
N GLY A 486 17.22 67.62 -29.33
CA GLY A 486 16.73 68.99 -29.44
C GLY A 486 15.35 69.09 -30.13
N ALA A 487 14.30 69.29 -29.33
CA ALA A 487 12.98 69.82 -29.68
C ALA A 487 12.12 69.07 -30.73
N VAL A 488 11.10 68.33 -30.24
CA VAL A 488 9.72 68.48 -30.72
C VAL A 488 8.75 68.47 -29.52
N ARG A 489 8.01 69.56 -29.32
CA ARG A 489 6.91 69.63 -28.33
C ARG A 489 5.70 68.84 -28.80
N GLY A 490 5.08 68.08 -27.90
CA GLY A 490 3.95 67.18 -28.21
C GLY A 490 2.78 67.21 -27.23
N GLY A 491 2.45 68.36 -26.65
CA GLY A 491 1.12 68.67 -26.08
C GLY A 491 0.57 67.75 -24.96
N SER A 492 0.68 68.20 -23.71
CA SER A 492 -0.28 67.79 -22.67
C SER A 492 -1.70 68.15 -23.14
N ARG A 493 -2.55 67.14 -23.32
CA ARG A 493 -4.00 67.30 -23.44
C ARG A 493 -4.64 66.86 -22.14
N ARG A 494 -5.51 67.71 -21.60
CA ARG A 494 -6.52 67.30 -20.63
C ARG A 494 -7.39 66.24 -21.28
N ASP A 495 -7.62 65.15 -20.57
CA ASP A 495 -8.88 64.41 -20.71
C ASP A 495 -9.82 64.97 -19.64
N GLU A 496 -11.01 65.39 -20.07
CA GLU A 496 -12.02 65.97 -19.19
C GLU A 496 -12.91 64.86 -18.59
N GLU A 497 -13.47 65.13 -17.41
CA GLU A 497 -14.50 64.30 -16.82
C GLU A 497 -15.74 64.29 -17.73
N SER A 498 -16.01 63.15 -18.36
CA SER A 498 -17.29 62.90 -19.05
C SER A 498 -18.10 61.92 -18.20
N SER A 499 -19.08 62.45 -17.47
CA SER A 499 -20.05 61.64 -16.70
C SER A 499 -21.18 61.16 -17.60
N GLU A 500 -21.38 59.86 -17.71
CA GLU A 500 -22.53 59.14 -18.31
C GLU A 500 -22.30 57.66 -18.00
N ASP A 501 -23.26 56.80 -17.66
CA ASP A 501 -24.62 56.94 -17.12
C ASP A 501 -24.97 55.56 -16.49
N GLU A 502 -25.86 55.48 -15.49
CA GLU A 502 -26.17 54.20 -14.82
C GLU A 502 -27.16 53.35 -15.64
N GLY A 503 -26.62 52.57 -16.58
CA GLY A 503 -27.36 51.61 -17.40
C GLY A 503 -27.81 50.35 -16.65
N GLU A 504 -28.87 50.46 -15.86
CA GLU A 504 -29.62 49.32 -15.29
C GLU A 504 -30.19 48.43 -16.41
N ILE A 505 -29.73 47.17 -16.52
CA ILE A 505 -30.34 46.16 -17.40
C ILE A 505 -30.69 44.92 -16.57
N LYS A 506 -31.93 44.46 -16.74
CA LYS A 506 -32.61 43.49 -15.90
C LYS A 506 -32.21 42.04 -16.22
N GLU A 507 -32.36 41.20 -15.20
CA GLU A 507 -32.40 39.75 -15.35
C GLU A 507 -33.75 39.36 -15.99
N ASP A 508 -33.72 38.86 -17.22
CA ASP A 508 -34.89 38.20 -17.83
C ASP A 508 -34.86 36.70 -17.47
N GLU A 509 -35.74 36.30 -16.57
CA GLU A 509 -36.11 34.90 -16.36
C GLU A 509 -36.80 34.35 -17.62
N ALA A 510 -36.35 33.20 -18.12
CA ALA A 510 -36.99 32.49 -19.23
C ALA A 510 -37.40 31.07 -18.82
N GLU A 511 -38.58 30.95 -18.21
CA GLU A 511 -39.31 29.68 -18.17
C GLU A 511 -40.09 29.47 -19.48
N SER A 512 -39.82 28.35 -20.17
CA SER A 512 -40.78 27.57 -20.99
C SER A 512 -40.15 26.26 -21.46
#